data_AF-A0A7W0L0K3-F1
#
_entry.id   AF-A0A7W0L0K3-F1
#
_cell.length_a   1.000
_cell.length_b   1.000
_cell.length_c   1.000
_cell.angle_alpha   90.00
_cell.angle_beta   90.00
_cell.angle_gamma   90.00
#
_symmetry.space_group_name_H-M   'P 1'
#
loop_
_entity.id
_entity.type
_entity.pdbx_description
1 polymer ?
#
loop_
_entity_poly.entity_id
_entity_poly.type
_entity_poly.pdbx_seq_one_letter_code
_entity_poly.pdbx_strand_id
1 'polypeptide(L)' 'MITAIHTLIYADDPERARAFFRDVLGWPHVDAGGGWLIFKTGP' A
#
# COMPACT_ATOMS: atom_id res chain seq x y z
N MET A 1 -10.91 -15.32 14.60
CA MET A 1 -9.51 -15.01 14.27
C MET A 1 -9.51 -14.32 12.91
N ILE A 2 -8.83 -13.19 12.74
CA ILE A 2 -8.74 -12.48 11.44
C ILE A 2 -7.41 -12.89 10.79
N THR A 3 -7.46 -13.42 9.57
CA THR A 3 -6.29 -13.97 8.84
C THR A 3 -5.71 -13.00 7.82
N ALA A 4 -6.56 -12.14 7.25
CA ALA A 4 -6.18 -11.15 6.25
C ALA A 4 -7.15 -9.96 6.30
N ILE A 5 -6.71 -8.84 5.75
CA ILE A 5 -7.51 -7.64 5.56
C ILE A 5 -7.33 -7.12 4.14
N HIS A 6 -8.39 -6.58 3.56
CA HIS A 6 -8.32 -5.79 2.33
C HIS A 6 -8.77 -4.38 2.69
N THR A 7 -7.84 -3.43 2.63
CA THR A 7 -8.06 -2.07 3.15
C THR A 7 -7.72 -1.05 2.09
N LEU A 8 -8.61 -0.08 1.92
CA LEU A 8 -8.35 1.13 1.15
C LEU A 8 -7.95 2.25 2.10
N ILE A 9 -6.84 2.92 1.79
CA ILE A 9 -6.35 4.07 2.54
C ILE A 9 -6.62 5.30 1.68
N TYR A 10 -7.43 6.21 2.21
CA TYR A 10 -7.66 7.52 1.62
C TYR A 10 -6.64 8.50 2.19
N ALA A 11 -6.03 9.31 1.31
CA ALA A 11 -5.08 10.33 1.66
C ALA A 11 -5.30 11.55 0.77
N ASP A 12 -5.16 12.74 1.34
CA ASP A 12 -5.25 14.00 0.59
C ASP A 12 -4.10 14.15 -0.42
N ASP A 13 -2.95 13.54 -0.11
CA ASP A 13 -1.76 13.45 -0.97
C ASP A 13 -1.42 11.96 -1.20
N PRO A 14 -1.94 11.35 -2.28
CA PRO A 14 -1.75 9.92 -2.54
C PRO A 14 -0.32 9.59 -2.95
N GLU A 15 0.40 10.49 -3.63
CA GLU A 15 1.80 10.29 -4.03
C GLU A 15 2.70 10.16 -2.81
N ARG A 16 2.57 11.09 -1.85
CA ARG A 16 3.37 11.06 -0.61
C ARG A 16 3.03 9.87 0.26
N ALA A 17 1.75 9.48 0.33
CA ALA A 17 1.35 8.28 1.05
C ALA A 17 2.00 7.03 0.44
N ARG A 18 1.92 6.85 -0.88
CA ARG A 18 2.55 5.72 -1.59
C ARG A 18 4.07 5.68 -1.38
N ALA A 19 4.74 6.83 -1.46
CA ALA A 19 6.17 6.93 -1.19
C ALA A 19 6.51 6.54 0.26
N PHE A 20 5.69 6.93 1.25
CA PHE A 20 5.90 6.51 2.63
C PHE A 20 5.82 4.99 2.79
N PHE A 21 4.78 4.33 2.28
CA PHE A 21 4.64 2.87 2.40
C PHE A 21 5.75 2.11 1.64
N ARG A 22 6.17 2.61 0.47
CA ARG A 22 7.22 2.00 -0.34
C ARG A 22 8.62 2.23 0.22
N ASP A 23 8.96 3.49 0.49
CA ASP A 23 10.35 3.91 0.71
C ASP A 23 10.70 3.97 2.21
N VAL A 24 9.73 4.28 3.07
CA VAL A 24 9.96 4.37 4.52
C VAL A 24 9.63 3.06 5.21
N LEU A 25 8.44 2.51 4.93
CA LEU A 25 8.03 1.23 5.53
C LEU A 25 8.57 0.01 4.77
N GLY A 26 9.01 0.19 3.52
CA GLY A 26 9.61 -0.90 2.74
C GLY A 26 8.63 -2.03 2.41
N TRP A 27 7.32 -1.76 2.35
CA TRP A 27 6.33 -2.83 2.19
C TRP A 27 6.38 -3.46 0.79
N PRO A 28 6.34 -4.80 0.69
CA PRO A 28 6.21 -5.48 -0.59
C PRO A 28 4.95 -5.04 -1.30
N HIS A 29 5.08 -4.67 -2.56
CA HIS A 29 3.98 -4.15 -3.36
C HIS A 29 4.08 -4.54 -4.82
N VAL A 30 2.97 -4.42 -5.52
CA VAL A 30 2.88 -4.45 -6.98
C VAL A 30 2.34 -3.11 -7.48
N ASP A 31 2.83 -2.65 -8.63
CA ASP A 31 2.24 -1.49 -9.33
C ASP A 31 1.22 -2.02 -10.35
N ALA A 32 -0.05 -1.65 -10.16
CA ALA A 32 -1.15 -2.03 -11.05
C ALA A 32 -1.30 -1.07 -12.25
N GLY A 33 -0.35 -0.15 -12.44
CA GLY A 33 -0.34 0.89 -13.46
C GLY A 33 -0.74 2.25 -12.90
N GLY A 34 -0.22 3.32 -13.52
CA GLY A 34 -0.54 4.70 -13.12
C GLY A 34 -0.11 5.06 -11.69
N GLY A 35 0.85 4.32 -11.13
CA GLY A 35 1.31 4.49 -9.75
C GLY A 35 0.36 3.91 -8.70
N TRP A 36 -0.63 3.11 -9.09
CA TRP A 36 -1.55 2.46 -8.15
C TRP A 36 -0.86 1.27 -7.45
N LEU A 37 -0.33 1.50 -6.25
CA LEU A 37 0.39 0.48 -5.50
C LEU A 37 -0.57 -0.37 -4.64
N ILE A 38 -0.47 -1.68 -4.79
CA ILE A 38 -1.15 -2.66 -3.92
C ILE A 38 -0.09 -3.31 -3.04
N PHE A 39 -0.25 -3.20 -1.73
CA PHE A 39 0.69 -3.70 -0.74
C PHE A 39 0.26 -5.07 -0.21
N LYS A 40 1.23 -5.97 0.00
CA LYS A 40 0.96 -7.31 0.57
C LYS A 40 0.67 -7.18 2.07
N THR A 41 -0.42 -7.78 2.54
CA THR A 41 -0.74 -7.92 3.96
C THR A 41 -1.03 -9.36 4.32
N GLY A 42 -0.65 -9.78 5.53
CA GLY A 42 -0.81 -11.17 6.02
C GLY A 42 0.28 -12.13 5.51
N PRO A 43 0.35 -13.36 6.05
CA PRO A 43 1.15 -14.44 5.47
C PRO A 43 0.71 -14.75 4.03
#